data_AF-A0A9N9QK37-F1
#
_entry.id   AF-A0A9N9QK37-F1
#
_cell.length_a   1.000
_cell.length_b   1.000
_cell.length_c   1.000
_cell.angle_alpha   90.00
_cell.angle_beta   90.00
_cell.angle_gamma   90.00
#
_symmetry.space_group_name_H-M   'P 1'
#
loop_
_entity.id
_entity.type
_entity.pdbx_description
1 polymer ?
#
loop_
_entity_poly.entity_id
_entity_poly.type
_entity_poly.pdbx_seq_one_letter_code
_entity_poly.pdbx_strand_id
1 'polypeptide(L)'
;MDQSKVFNRLESYESQIASSPDTKSSVSYHMMKQSLHNMWSAVYSTESCDSRTANIKKIQECLSSLERKVTENEQKKYQLYYGKGQDNLSNRGAKCC
;
A
#
# COMPACT_ATOMS: atom_id res chain seq x y z
N MET A 1 -14.46 19.22 -10.32
CA MET A 1 -13.06 19.16 -9.85
C MET A 1 -12.17 19.21 -11.10
N ASP A 2 -10.99 19.84 -11.04
CA ASP A 2 -10.10 19.93 -12.20
C ASP A 2 -9.37 18.58 -12.40
N GLN A 3 -9.55 17.96 -13.57
CA GLN A 3 -9.05 16.63 -13.90
C GLN A 3 -7.53 16.52 -13.72
N SER A 4 -6.78 17.58 -14.06
CA SER A 4 -5.32 17.61 -13.92
C SER A 4 -4.89 17.54 -12.45
N LYS A 5 -5.71 18.04 -11.52
CA LYS A 5 -5.41 18.00 -10.08
C LYS A 5 -5.62 16.60 -9.49
N VAL A 6 -6.59 15.85 -9.99
CA VAL A 6 -6.81 14.45 -9.60
C VAL A 6 -5.63 13.59 -10.06
N PHE A 7 -5.23 13.76 -11.32
CA PHE A 7 -4.12 13.02 -11.91
C PHE A 7 -2.79 13.25 -11.17
N ASN A 8 -2.40 14.50 -10.95
CA ASN A 8 -1.16 14.84 -10.24
C ASN A 8 -1.14 14.28 -8.81
N ARG A 9 -2.29 14.24 -8.14
CA ARG A 9 -2.40 13.62 -6.80
C ARG A 9 -2.21 12.11 -6.85
N LEU A 10 -2.76 11.44 -7.85
CA LEU A 10 -2.61 9.99 -8.01
C LEU A 10 -1.15 9.60 -8.26
N GLU A 11 -0.44 10.29 -9.15
CA GLU A 11 1.00 10.02 -9.39
C GLU A 11 1.85 10.24 -8.12
N SER A 12 1.50 11.26 -7.33
CA SER A 12 2.16 11.49 -6.04
C SER A 12 1.90 10.34 -5.07
N TYR A 13 0.66 9.81 -5.02
CA TYR A 13 0.35 8.66 -4.20
C TYR A 13 1.05 7.38 -4.67
N GLU A 14 1.15 7.13 -5.97
CA GLU A 14 1.88 5.98 -6.50
C GLU A 14 3.35 6.01 -6.06
N SER A 15 3.99 7.18 -6.14
CA SER A 15 5.38 7.38 -5.69
C SER A 15 5.55 7.18 -4.18
N GLN A 16 4.60 7.69 -3.39
CA GLN A 16 4.58 7.49 -1.93
C GLN A 16 4.36 6.03 -1.56
N ILE A 17 3.44 5.32 -2.22
CA ILE A 17 3.18 3.89 -2.00
C ILE A 17 4.44 3.07 -2.29
N ALA A 18 5.09 3.32 -3.42
CA ALA A 18 6.26 2.54 -3.84
C ALA A 18 7.39 2.57 -2.80
N SER A 19 7.58 3.72 -2.15
CA SER A 19 8.65 3.97 -1.16
C SER A 19 8.23 3.77 0.30
N SER A 20 6.92 3.58 0.58
CA SER A 20 6.42 3.54 1.95
C SER A 20 6.82 2.26 2.71
N PRO A 21 7.32 2.39 3.96
CA PRO A 21 7.52 1.27 4.89
C PRO A 21 6.24 0.92 5.69
N ASP A 22 5.09 1.52 5.37
CA ASP A 22 3.87 1.40 6.15
C ASP A 22 3.34 -0.03 6.23
N THR A 23 2.66 -0.32 7.34
CA THR A 23 1.93 -1.56 7.61
C THR A 23 0.45 -1.24 7.87
N LYS A 24 -0.44 -2.22 8.07
CA LYS A 24 -1.88 -1.92 8.27
C LYS A 24 -2.13 -1.18 9.57
N SER A 25 -1.21 -1.22 10.53
CA SER A 25 -1.30 -0.44 11.76
C SER A 25 -0.82 1.01 11.59
N SER A 26 -0.22 1.37 10.46
CA SER A 26 0.28 2.72 10.22
C SER A 26 -0.88 3.70 10.03
N VAL A 27 -0.85 4.83 10.75
CA VAL A 27 -1.81 5.93 10.57
C VAL A 27 -1.75 6.49 9.14
N SER A 28 -0.53 6.63 8.60
CA SER A 28 -0.27 7.08 7.21
C SER A 28 -0.97 6.20 6.17
N TYR A 29 -0.99 4.87 6.34
CA TYR A 29 -1.75 3.96 5.47
C TYR A 29 -3.25 4.31 5.46
N HIS A 30 -3.84 4.48 6.64
CA HIS A 30 -5.26 4.81 6.76
C HIS A 30 -5.58 6.20 6.19
N MET A 31 -4.72 7.19 6.43
CA MET A 31 -4.87 8.53 5.85
C MET A 31 -4.81 8.51 4.33
N MET A 32 -3.87 7.76 3.76
CA MET A 32 -3.73 7.62 2.31
C MET A 32 -4.93 6.89 1.69
N LYS A 33 -5.37 5.80 2.32
CA LYS A 33 -6.58 5.05 1.92
C LYS A 33 -7.84 5.93 1.97
N GLN A 34 -8.03 6.69 3.04
CA GLN A 34 -9.15 7.61 3.17
C GLN A 34 -9.10 8.70 2.09
N SER A 35 -7.93 9.25 1.80
CA SER A 35 -7.77 10.26 0.75
C SER A 35 -8.14 9.72 -0.63
N LEU A 36 -7.70 8.50 -0.96
CA LEU A 36 -8.08 7.81 -2.20
C LEU A 36 -9.59 7.58 -2.29
N HIS A 37 -10.25 7.17 -1.20
CA HIS A 37 -11.71 7.05 -1.16
C HIS A 37 -12.43 8.40 -1.31
N ASN A 38 -11.92 9.48 -0.70
CA ASN A 38 -12.49 10.81 -0.86
C ASN A 38 -12.40 11.29 -2.32
N MET A 39 -11.28 11.01 -3.00
CA MET A 39 -11.15 11.29 -4.43
C MET A 39 -12.10 10.44 -5.27
N TRP A 40 -12.29 9.17 -4.93
CA TRP A 40 -13.25 8.30 -5.60
C TRP A 40 -14.67 8.87 -5.51
N SER A 41 -15.11 9.26 -4.31
CA SER A 41 -16.42 9.89 -4.11
C SER A 41 -16.56 11.20 -4.91
N ALA A 42 -15.54 12.05 -4.90
CA ALA A 42 -15.55 13.31 -5.65
C ALA A 42 -15.63 13.10 -7.17
N VAL A 43 -14.86 12.15 -7.72
CA VAL A 43 -14.90 11.78 -9.15
C VAL A 43 -16.27 11.25 -9.52
N TYR A 44 -16.84 10.36 -8.70
CA TYR A 44 -18.15 9.76 -8.97
C TYR A 44 -19.27 10.81 -9.06
N SER A 45 -19.21 11.84 -8.21
CA SER A 45 -20.21 12.91 -8.14
C SER A 45 -20.04 14.03 -9.17
N THR A 46 -18.85 14.22 -9.76
CA THR A 46 -18.56 15.47 -10.52
C THR A 46 -18.09 15.28 -11.96
N GLU A 47 -17.73 14.08 -12.39
CA GLU A 47 -17.16 13.85 -13.73
C GLU A 47 -18.16 13.27 -14.74
N SER A 48 -17.94 13.58 -16.02
CA SER A 48 -18.66 12.99 -17.14
C SER A 48 -18.37 11.49 -17.27
N CYS A 49 -19.26 10.72 -17.90
CA CYS A 49 -19.24 9.25 -17.84
C CYS A 49 -17.90 8.61 -18.25
N ASP A 50 -17.27 9.12 -19.32
CA ASP A 50 -16.05 8.54 -19.87
C ASP A 50 -14.80 8.89 -19.04
N SER A 51 -14.67 10.15 -18.62
CA SER A 51 -13.55 10.60 -17.76
C SER A 51 -13.60 9.97 -16.37
N ARG A 52 -14.81 9.84 -15.82
CA ARG A 52 -15.09 9.19 -14.55
C ARG A 52 -14.59 7.76 -14.51
N THR A 53 -14.86 6.97 -15.55
CA THR A 53 -14.48 5.55 -15.57
C THR A 53 -12.96 5.37 -15.54
N ALA A 54 -12.23 6.18 -16.33
CA ALA A 54 -10.78 6.14 -16.36
C ALA A 54 -10.16 6.55 -15.00
N ASN A 55 -10.67 7.61 -14.38
CA ASN A 55 -10.18 8.09 -13.09
C ASN A 55 -10.50 7.12 -11.95
N ILE A 56 -11.70 6.53 -11.93
CA ILE A 56 -12.06 5.47 -10.96
C ILE A 56 -11.10 4.29 -11.08
N LYS A 57 -10.80 3.84 -12.30
CA LYS A 57 -9.87 2.72 -12.52
C LYS A 57 -8.50 3.01 -11.92
N LYS A 58 -7.94 4.20 -12.17
CA LYS A 58 -6.65 4.60 -11.59
C LYS A 58 -6.67 4.67 -10.06
N ILE A 59 -7.74 5.19 -9.47
CA ILE A 59 -7.90 5.21 -8.01
C ILE A 59 -7.92 3.79 -7.44
N GLN A 60 -8.60 2.85 -8.11
CA GLN A 60 -8.62 1.44 -7.71
C GLN A 60 -7.25 0.76 -7.85
N GLU A 61 -6.48 1.10 -8.87
CA GLU A 61 -5.09 0.62 -9.06
C GLU A 61 -4.17 1.12 -7.93
N CYS A 62 -4.29 2.40 -7.55
CA CYS A 62 -3.59 2.98 -6.40
C CYS A 62 -3.97 2.26 -5.09
N LEU A 63 -5.26 2.08 -4.81
CA LEU A 63 -5.74 1.37 -3.62
C LEU A 63 -5.19 -0.07 -3.57
N SER A 64 -5.24 -0.78 -4.68
CA SER A 64 -4.74 -2.16 -4.78
C SER A 64 -3.22 -2.22 -4.55
N SER A 65 -2.48 -1.25 -5.09
CA SER A 65 -1.03 -1.16 -4.87
C SER A 65 -0.67 -0.83 -3.42
N LEU A 66 -1.44 0.04 -2.75
CA LEU A 66 -1.28 0.34 -1.34
C LEU A 66 -1.49 -0.91 -0.47
N GLU A 67 -2.59 -1.66 -0.69
CA GLU A 67 -2.89 -2.89 0.07
C GLU A 67 -1.82 -3.97 -0.14
N ARG A 68 -1.37 -4.15 -1.40
CA ARG A 68 -0.30 -5.09 -1.73
C ARG A 68 0.99 -4.72 -1.00
N LYS A 69 1.43 -3.46 -1.11
CA LYS A 69 2.67 -2.98 -0.49
C LYS A 69 2.66 -3.14 1.02
N VAL A 70 1.56 -2.76 1.66
CA VAL A 70 1.40 -2.88 3.12
C VAL A 70 1.44 -4.34 3.55
N THR A 71 0.82 -5.25 2.80
CA THR A 71 0.88 -6.70 3.06
C THR A 71 2.30 -7.24 2.91
N GLU A 72 3.03 -6.82 1.87
CA GLU A 72 4.45 -7.18 1.69
C GLU A 72 5.31 -6.68 2.86
N ASN A 73 5.07 -5.45 3.34
CA ASN A 73 5.79 -4.88 4.48
C ASN A 73 5.50 -5.63 5.78
N GLU A 74 4.24 -6.07 5.99
CA GLU A 74 3.87 -6.91 7.13
C GLU A 74 4.55 -8.28 7.09
N GLN A 75 4.61 -8.92 5.91
CA GLN A 75 5.31 -10.19 5.74
C GLN A 75 6.81 -10.05 6.00
N LYS A 76 7.44 -8.98 5.48
CA LYS A 76 8.85 -8.67 5.76
C LYS A 76 9.10 -8.45 7.25
N LYS A 77 8.22 -7.69 7.91
CA LYS A 77 8.26 -7.52 9.38
C LYS A 77 8.19 -8.89 10.05
N TYR A 78 7.20 -9.71 9.74
CA TYR A 78 7.04 -11.03 10.35
C TYR A 78 8.28 -11.92 10.16
N GLN A 79 8.84 -11.97 8.95
CA GLN A 79 10.06 -12.73 8.64
C GLN A 79 11.27 -12.23 9.45
N LEU A 80 11.43 -10.92 9.64
CA LEU A 80 12.52 -10.36 10.44
C LEU A 80 12.40 -10.71 11.92
N TYR A 81 11.19 -10.71 12.47
CA TYR A 81 10.94 -10.97 13.90
C TYR A 81 10.88 -12.47 14.25
N TYR A 82 10.27 -13.29 13.39
CA TYR A 82 10.01 -14.71 13.68
C TYR A 82 10.76 -15.68 12.77
N GLY A 83 11.27 -15.23 11.62
CA GLY A 83 11.98 -16.09 10.66
C GLY A 83 13.39 -16.51 11.10
N LYS A 84 14.04 -15.77 12.01
CA LYS A 84 15.38 -16.13 12.55
C LYS A 84 15.37 -17.26 13.60
N GLY A 85 14.20 -17.83 13.90
CA GLY A 85 14.03 -18.88 14.93
C GLY A 85 14.33 -20.31 14.48
N GLN A 86 14.36 -20.61 13.16
CA GLN A 86 14.58 -21.98 12.69
C GLN A 86 16.04 -22.37 12.48
N ASP A 87 16.94 -21.42 12.20
CA ASP A 87 18.37 -21.76 11.98
C ASP A 87 19.16 -21.97 13.28
N ASN A 88 18.70 -21.41 14.40
CA ASN A 88 19.39 -21.54 15.69
C ASN A 88 19.02 -22.79 16.51
N LEU A 89 18.01 -23.55 16.08
CA LEU A 89 17.64 -24.83 16.71
C LEU A 89 18.25 -26.05 16.01
N SER A 90 18.79 -25.90 14.80
CA SER A 90 19.41 -27.00 14.05
C SER A 90 20.91 -27.21 14.37
N ASN A 91 21.54 -26.32 15.14
CA ASN A 91 23.00 -26.36 15.38
C ASN A 91 23.40 -26.65 16.84
N ARG A 92 22.55 -27.32 17.61
CA ARG A 92 22.89 -27.88 18.95
C ARG A 92 23.18 -29.38 18.92
N GLY A 93 23.78 -29.85 17.82
CA GLY A 93 24.20 -31.25 17.63
C GLY A 93 25.70 -31.47 17.47
N ALA A 94 26.53 -30.43 17.42
CA ALA A 94 27.98 -30.58 17.42
C ALA A 94 28.48 -30.83 18.85
N LYS A 95 28.47 -32.11 19.24
CA LYS A 95 29.09 -32.62 20.46
C LYS A 95 30.51 -32.07 20.61
N CYS A 96 30.75 -31.42 21.74
CA CYS A 96 32.05 -31.48 22.40
C CYS A 96 32.35 -32.93 22.83
N CYS A 97 33.65 -33.20 22.97
CA CYS A 97 34.32 -34.48 23.23
C CYS A 97 34.72 -35.26 21.97
#